data_AF-A0A1G9Y4F4-F1
#
_entry.id   AF-A0A1G9Y4F4-F1
#
_cell.length_a   1.000
_cell.length_b   1.000
_cell.length_c   1.000
_cell.angle_alpha   90.00
_cell.angle_beta   90.00
_cell.angle_gamma   90.00
#
_symmetry.space_group_name_H-M   'P 1'
#
loop_
_entity.id
_entity.type
_entity.pdbx_description
1 polymer ?
#
loop_
_entity_poly.entity_id
_entity_poly.type
_entity_poly.pdbx_seq_one_letter_code
_entity_poly.pdbx_strand_id
1 'polypeptide(L)'
;MKPLRDVIAPGLDVLFCGINPSLLSAERGHHFARPGNRFWPAIHRAGLTPRLLRPEEDMQLLDHGLGVTNVADRPTRTAAELSPEELRAGAAALGELVARYRPRVLAVLGITAYRIGFDRPRATIGPQPERVGGAATWVVPNPSGLNAHHQLPDLARLYGQLREAALAG
;
A
#
# COMPACT_ATOMS: atom_id res chain seq x y z
N MET A 1 4.92 16.43 -11.84
CA MET A 1 5.03 16.26 -10.37
C MET A 1 3.95 15.27 -9.94
N LYS A 2 4.25 14.32 -9.04
CA LYS A 2 3.23 13.37 -8.57
C LYS A 2 2.06 14.11 -7.90
N PRO A 3 0.79 13.83 -8.25
CA PRO A 3 -0.38 14.49 -7.66
C PRO A 3 -0.52 14.27 -6.15
N LEU A 4 -0.05 13.12 -5.65
CA LEU A 4 0.07 12.82 -4.23
C LEU A 4 1.51 12.39 -3.96
N ARG A 5 2.16 13.02 -2.97
CA ARG A 5 3.55 12.72 -2.63
C ARG A 5 3.63 11.40 -1.87
N ASP A 6 4.71 10.66 -2.10
CA ASP A 6 5.01 9.45 -1.32
C ASP A 6 5.43 9.84 0.10
N VAL A 7 4.96 9.08 1.09
CA VAL A 7 5.49 9.13 2.46
C VAL A 7 6.50 8.00 2.58
N ILE A 8 7.78 8.33 2.47
CA ILE A 8 8.84 7.33 2.33
C ILE A 8 10.15 7.78 2.98
N ALA A 9 10.86 6.84 3.60
CA ALA A 9 12.21 7.00 4.13
C ALA A 9 13.01 5.71 3.90
N PRO A 10 14.36 5.74 4.00
CA PRO A 10 15.16 4.52 3.92
C PRO A 10 14.90 3.59 5.11
N GLY A 11 14.96 2.27 4.89
CA GLY A 11 14.98 1.28 5.97
C GLY A 11 13.67 1.12 6.75
N LEU A 12 12.53 1.44 6.13
CA LEU A 12 11.21 1.22 6.72
C LEU A 12 10.97 -0.28 6.96
N ASP A 13 10.22 -0.62 8.02
CA ASP A 13 9.74 -1.99 8.25
C ASP A 13 8.73 -2.38 7.17
N VAL A 14 7.76 -1.50 6.88
CA VAL A 14 6.71 -1.76 5.88
C VAL A 14 6.47 -0.54 5.00
N LEU A 15 6.62 -0.71 3.69
CA LEU A 15 6.10 0.24 2.70
C LEU A 15 4.76 -0.27 2.16
N PHE A 16 3.68 0.40 2.49
CA PHE A 16 2.37 0.15 1.90
C PHE A 16 2.29 0.76 0.50
N CYS A 17 1.70 0.03 -0.43
CA CYS A 17 1.49 0.49 -1.79
C CYS A 17 0.02 0.37 -2.17
N GLY A 18 -0.68 1.50 -2.24
CA GLY A 18 -2.02 1.58 -2.81
C GLY A 18 -2.02 1.36 -4.33
N ILE A 19 -3.20 1.26 -4.94
CA ILE A 19 -3.30 1.15 -6.40
C ILE A 19 -3.00 2.51 -7.03
N ASN A 20 -3.80 3.51 -6.67
CA ASN A 20 -3.66 4.90 -7.07
C ASN A 20 -4.45 5.82 -6.12
N PRO A 21 -4.17 7.13 -6.10
CA PRO A 21 -4.93 8.07 -5.30
C PRO A 21 -6.39 8.13 -5.72
N SER A 22 -7.30 8.23 -4.74
CA SER A 22 -8.64 8.74 -5.04
C SER A 22 -8.58 10.22 -5.40
N LEU A 23 -9.58 10.75 -6.13
CA LEU A 23 -9.68 12.19 -6.40
C LEU A 23 -9.56 13.02 -5.11
N LEU A 24 -10.23 12.61 -4.03
CA LEU A 24 -10.17 13.33 -2.74
C LEU A 24 -8.80 13.25 -2.08
N SER A 25 -8.10 12.11 -2.18
CA SER A 25 -6.74 11.97 -1.65
C SER A 25 -5.76 12.87 -2.38
N ALA A 26 -5.90 12.97 -3.70
CA ALA A 26 -5.08 13.88 -4.51
C ALA A 26 -5.41 15.35 -4.22
N GLU A 27 -6.69 15.71 -4.09
CA GLU A 27 -7.14 17.05 -3.75
C GLU A 27 -6.62 17.50 -2.37
N ARG A 28 -6.71 16.62 -1.36
CA ARG A 28 -6.26 16.92 0.00
C ARG A 28 -4.75 16.77 0.19
N GLY A 29 -4.06 16.11 -0.73
CA GLY A 29 -2.64 15.80 -0.58
C GLY A 29 -2.33 14.76 0.50
N HIS A 30 -3.30 13.91 0.87
CA HIS A 30 -3.16 12.93 1.94
C HIS A 30 -3.63 11.52 1.56
N HIS A 31 -2.86 10.52 1.95
CA HIS A 31 -3.14 9.12 1.61
C HIS A 31 -4.44 8.62 2.26
N PHE A 32 -5.23 7.89 1.49
CA PHE A 32 -6.48 7.26 1.95
C PHE A 32 -7.49 8.20 2.62
N ALA A 33 -7.50 9.49 2.26
CA ALA A 33 -8.38 10.51 2.84
C ALA A 33 -9.90 10.35 2.57
N ARG A 34 -10.32 9.46 1.67
CA ARG A 34 -11.74 9.23 1.36
C ARG A 34 -12.50 8.66 2.57
N PRO A 35 -13.62 9.27 3.00
CA PRO A 35 -14.49 8.68 4.02
C PRO A 35 -14.88 7.24 3.67
N GLY A 36 -14.85 6.36 4.66
CA GLY A 36 -15.10 4.93 4.49
C GLY A 36 -13.92 4.12 3.97
N ASN A 37 -12.77 4.73 3.66
CA ASN A 37 -11.52 4.00 3.53
C ASN A 37 -11.07 3.50 4.91
N ARG A 38 -10.68 2.22 4.98
CA ARG A 38 -10.38 1.54 6.24
C ARG A 38 -8.88 1.40 6.53
N PHE A 39 -8.00 2.05 5.76
CA PHE A 39 -6.55 1.95 5.94
C PHE A 39 -6.13 2.36 7.35
N TRP A 40 -6.47 3.59 7.76
CA TRP A 40 -6.08 4.14 9.06
C TRP A 40 -6.63 3.32 10.24
N PRO A 41 -7.93 2.95 10.27
CA PRO A 41 -8.43 2.02 11.29
C PRO A 41 -7.77 0.64 11.25
N ALA A 42 -7.43 0.12 10.07
CA ALA A 42 -6.84 -1.21 9.93
C ALA A 42 -5.41 -1.27 10.50
N ILE A 43 -4.55 -0.30 10.17
CA ILE A 43 -3.17 -0.26 10.69
C ILE A 43 -3.15 -0.01 12.20
N HIS A 44 -4.06 0.82 12.72
CA HIS A 44 -4.17 1.03 14.16
C HIS A 44 -4.62 -0.25 14.87
N ARG A 45 -5.68 -0.89 14.38
CA ARG A 45 -6.20 -2.14 14.95
C ARG A 45 -5.20 -3.30 14.82
N ALA A 46 -4.33 -3.26 13.81
CA ALA A 46 -3.23 -4.19 13.64
C ALA A 46 -2.06 -3.95 14.62
N GLY A 47 -2.11 -2.89 15.43
CA GLY A 47 -1.03 -2.53 16.35
C GLY A 47 0.22 -1.97 15.65
N LEU A 48 0.07 -1.50 14.40
CA LEU A 48 1.16 -0.86 13.65
C LEU A 48 1.33 0.61 14.05
N THR A 49 0.28 1.24 14.56
CA THR A 49 0.33 2.59 15.14
C THR A 49 -0.30 2.59 16.55
N PRO A 50 0.27 3.36 17.51
CA PRO A 50 -0.18 3.34 18.91
C PRO A 50 -1.57 3.97 19.11
N ARG A 51 -2.00 4.81 18.16
CA ARG A 51 -3.32 5.44 18.11
C ARG A 51 -3.85 5.45 16.68
N LEU A 52 -5.12 5.78 16.53
CA LEU A 52 -5.71 6.07 15.22
C LEU A 52 -5.18 7.41 14.70
N LEU A 53 -4.39 7.37 13.63
CA LEU A 53 -3.95 8.54 12.89
C LEU A 53 -5.03 8.99 11.90
N ARG A 54 -5.11 10.30 11.65
CA ARG A 54 -5.92 10.88 10.57
C ARG A 54 -5.09 10.94 9.27
N PRO A 55 -5.73 11.03 8.10
CA PRO A 55 -5.02 11.21 6.83
C PRO A 55 -4.01 12.36 6.83
N GLU A 56 -4.35 13.47 7.49
CA GLU A 56 -3.50 14.66 7.58
C GLU A 56 -2.21 14.43 8.41
N GLU A 57 -2.12 13.29 9.11
CA GLU A 57 -1.00 12.86 9.93
C GLU A 57 -0.16 11.78 9.22
N ASP A 58 -0.32 11.59 7.92
CA ASP A 58 0.32 10.51 7.16
C ASP A 58 1.85 10.51 7.26
N MET A 59 2.49 11.67 7.36
CA MET A 59 3.93 11.78 7.60
C MET A 59 4.39 11.11 8.91
N GLN A 60 3.54 10.99 9.94
CA GLN A 60 3.87 10.30 11.20
C GLN A 60 4.02 8.79 11.04
N LEU A 61 3.64 8.22 9.88
CA LEU A 61 3.94 6.82 9.57
C LEU A 61 5.44 6.53 9.67
N LEU A 62 6.29 7.50 9.29
CA LEU A 62 7.74 7.35 9.31
C LEU A 62 8.28 7.13 10.72
N ASP A 63 7.67 7.73 11.74
CA ASP A 63 8.04 7.56 13.16
C ASP A 63 7.77 6.13 13.67
N HIS A 64 7.02 5.34 12.90
CA HIS A 64 6.63 3.98 13.20
C HIS A 64 7.26 2.96 12.25
N GLY A 65 8.24 3.36 11.43
CA GLY A 65 8.85 2.48 10.44
C GLY A 65 7.90 2.12 9.28
N LEU A 66 6.84 2.90 9.08
CA LEU A 66 5.84 2.69 8.03
C LEU A 66 5.97 3.75 6.94
N GLY A 67 5.63 3.39 5.72
CA GLY A 67 5.51 4.34 4.61
C GLY A 67 4.31 4.02 3.73
N VAL A 68 3.98 4.95 2.83
CA VAL A 68 2.92 4.76 1.84
C VAL A 68 3.26 5.40 0.49
N THR A 69 3.00 4.64 -0.57
CA THR A 69 3.08 5.06 -1.97
C THR A 69 1.90 4.46 -2.76
N ASN A 70 1.86 4.66 -4.08
CA ASN A 70 0.91 4.02 -4.98
C ASN A 70 1.62 3.43 -6.20
N VAL A 71 1.04 2.37 -6.78
CA VAL A 71 1.53 1.79 -8.04
C VAL A 71 1.39 2.81 -9.17
N ALA A 72 0.23 3.44 -9.31
CA ALA A 72 -0.03 4.45 -10.33
C ALA A 72 -0.27 5.83 -9.71
N ASP A 73 0.27 6.86 -10.37
CA ASP A 73 0.21 8.24 -9.85
C ASP A 73 -1.12 8.95 -10.19
N ARG A 74 -1.79 8.54 -11.27
CA ARG A 74 -2.99 9.22 -11.78
C ARG A 74 -4.19 9.02 -10.83
N PRO A 75 -4.79 10.11 -10.32
CA PRO A 75 -5.99 10.00 -9.50
C PRO A 75 -7.19 9.55 -10.32
N THR A 76 -8.00 8.63 -9.78
CA THR A 76 -9.24 8.17 -10.42
C THR A 76 -10.39 8.06 -9.42
N ARG A 77 -11.63 7.88 -9.91
CA ARG A 77 -12.78 7.59 -9.03
C ARG A 77 -12.76 6.13 -8.58
N THR A 78 -12.36 5.24 -9.48
CA THR A 78 -12.18 3.81 -9.24
C THR A 78 -10.88 3.31 -9.88
N ALA A 79 -10.24 2.34 -9.23
CA ALA A 79 -9.03 1.71 -9.73
C ALA A 79 -9.23 1.00 -11.09
N ALA A 80 -10.47 0.67 -11.46
CA ALA A 80 -10.81 0.07 -12.75
C ALA A 80 -10.59 1.02 -13.96
N GLU A 81 -10.37 2.31 -13.72
CA GLU A 81 -10.06 3.30 -14.76
C GLU A 81 -8.58 3.29 -15.19
N LEU A 82 -7.72 2.51 -14.53
CA LEU A 82 -6.31 2.36 -14.90
C LEU A 82 -6.16 1.29 -15.97
N SER A 83 -5.36 1.56 -16.99
CA SER A 83 -5.03 0.54 -17.98
C SER A 83 -4.01 -0.47 -17.42
N PRO A 84 -3.93 -1.69 -17.99
CA PRO A 84 -2.87 -2.63 -17.67
C PRO A 84 -1.46 -2.07 -17.88
N GLU A 85 -1.26 -1.26 -18.92
CA GLU A 85 0.01 -0.62 -19.25
C GLU A 85 0.42 0.39 -18.17
N GLU A 86 -0.52 1.20 -17.67
CA GLU A 86 -0.29 2.11 -16.54
C GLU A 86 0.13 1.34 -15.29
N LEU A 87 -0.52 0.21 -14.99
CA LEU A 87 -0.18 -0.63 -13.85
C LEU A 87 1.20 -1.28 -13.99
N ARG A 88 1.57 -1.74 -15.18
CA ARG A 88 2.91 -2.33 -15.44
C ARG A 88 4.01 -1.29 -15.34
N ALA A 89 3.80 -0.10 -15.92
CA ALA A 89 4.75 1.00 -15.81
C ALA A 89 4.93 1.43 -14.34
N GLY A 90 3.82 1.52 -13.61
CA GLY A 90 3.81 1.81 -12.18
C GLY A 90 4.54 0.77 -11.33
N ALA A 91 4.34 -0.52 -11.62
CA ALA A 91 5.02 -1.61 -10.93
C ALA A 91 6.53 -1.61 -11.17
N ALA A 92 6.98 -1.29 -12.40
CA ALA A 92 8.40 -1.13 -12.71
C ALA A 92 9.02 0.02 -11.90
N ALA A 93 8.37 1.20 -11.89
CA ALA A 93 8.82 2.36 -11.11
C ALA A 93 8.82 2.08 -9.60
N LEU A 94 7.83 1.34 -9.10
CA LEU A 94 7.77 0.90 -7.71
C LEU A 94 8.94 -0.03 -7.36
N GLY A 95 9.34 -0.91 -8.29
CA GLY A 95 10.53 -1.75 -8.13
C GLY A 95 11.80 -0.94 -7.91
N GLU A 96 12.01 0.12 -8.70
CA GLU A 96 13.14 1.04 -8.55
C GLU A 96 13.08 1.81 -7.21
N LEU A 97 11.89 2.29 -6.83
CA LEU A 97 11.67 2.99 -5.56
C LEU A 97 12.03 2.08 -4.38
N VAL A 98 11.56 0.83 -4.41
CA VAL A 98 11.81 -0.16 -3.36
C VAL A 98 13.29 -0.52 -3.30
N ALA A 99 13.96 -0.69 -4.45
CA ALA A 99 15.40 -0.93 -4.50
C ALA A 99 16.22 0.23 -3.91
N ARG A 100 15.75 1.48 -4.09
CA ARG A 100 16.39 2.68 -3.56
C ARG A 100 16.21 2.84 -2.05
N TYR A 101 14.98 2.70 -1.56
CA TYR A 101 14.64 2.98 -0.16
C TYR A 101 14.77 1.74 0.75
N ARG A 102 14.85 0.54 0.17
CA ARG A 102 15.11 -0.74 0.84
C ARG A 102 14.22 -0.96 2.07
N PRO A 103 12.88 -0.88 1.96
CA PRO A 103 12.00 -1.32 3.03
C PRO A 103 12.18 -2.84 3.25
N ARG A 104 11.93 -3.33 4.47
CA ARG A 104 11.98 -4.77 4.76
C ARG A 104 10.85 -5.51 4.05
N VAL A 105 9.64 -4.93 4.11
CA VAL A 105 8.43 -5.45 3.46
C VAL A 105 7.81 -4.41 2.52
N LEU A 106 7.47 -4.83 1.30
CA LEU A 106 6.54 -4.14 0.39
C LEU A 106 5.17 -4.80 0.50
N ALA A 107 4.13 -4.04 0.86
CA ALA A 107 2.76 -4.54 0.96
C ALA A 107 1.84 -3.86 -0.09
N VAL A 108 1.50 -4.58 -1.16
CA VAL A 108 0.62 -4.09 -2.23
C VAL A 108 -0.85 -4.32 -1.89
N LEU A 109 -1.62 -3.22 -1.79
CA LEU A 109 -3.02 -3.18 -1.35
C LEU A 109 -4.00 -3.43 -2.52
N GLY A 110 -4.08 -4.67 -2.98
CA GLY A 110 -5.06 -5.07 -3.99
C GLY A 110 -4.53 -6.13 -4.96
N ILE A 111 -5.10 -7.33 -4.88
CA ILE A 111 -4.65 -8.48 -5.67
C ILE A 111 -4.75 -8.26 -7.18
N THR A 112 -5.82 -7.63 -7.68
CA THR A 112 -5.99 -7.42 -9.12
C THR A 112 -4.90 -6.51 -9.70
N ALA A 113 -4.62 -5.38 -9.03
CA ALA A 113 -3.56 -4.47 -9.44
C ALA A 113 -2.19 -5.15 -9.40
N TYR A 114 -1.93 -5.95 -8.37
CA TYR A 114 -0.68 -6.72 -8.27
C TYR A 114 -0.55 -7.72 -9.43
N ARG A 115 -1.59 -8.54 -9.67
CA ARG A 115 -1.59 -9.56 -10.73
C ARG A 115 -1.33 -8.96 -12.11
N ILE A 116 -1.88 -7.79 -12.38
CA ILE A 116 -1.73 -7.07 -13.66
C ILE A 116 -0.37 -6.37 -13.73
N GLY A 117 -0.04 -5.53 -12.74
CA GLY A 117 1.15 -4.69 -12.78
C GLY A 117 2.45 -5.49 -12.73
N PHE A 118 2.47 -6.61 -12.01
CA PHE A 118 3.66 -7.47 -11.87
C PHE A 118 3.63 -8.70 -12.78
N ASP A 119 2.64 -8.82 -13.68
CA ASP A 119 2.43 -9.99 -14.53
C ASP A 119 2.46 -11.32 -13.73
N ARG A 120 1.64 -11.37 -12.67
CA ARG A 120 1.50 -12.52 -11.76
C ARG A 120 0.05 -13.00 -11.67
N PRO A 121 -0.54 -13.55 -12.75
CA PRO A 121 -1.98 -13.85 -12.81
C PRO A 121 -2.48 -14.82 -11.73
N ARG A 122 -1.59 -15.65 -11.18
CA ARG A 122 -1.90 -16.67 -10.15
C ARG A 122 -1.57 -16.25 -8.72
N ALA A 123 -1.10 -15.02 -8.49
CA ALA A 123 -0.79 -14.53 -7.14
C ALA A 123 -2.02 -14.66 -6.22
N THR A 124 -1.78 -14.87 -4.92
CA THR A 124 -2.82 -14.94 -3.88
C THR A 124 -2.53 -13.89 -2.80
N ILE A 125 -3.50 -13.62 -1.93
CA ILE A 125 -3.28 -12.77 -0.74
C ILE A 125 -2.28 -13.47 0.19
N GLY A 126 -1.32 -12.70 0.72
CA GLY A 126 -0.27 -13.17 1.62
C GLY A 126 1.15 -12.92 1.07
N PRO A 127 2.16 -13.63 1.59
CA PRO A 127 3.54 -13.50 1.13
C PRO A 127 3.67 -14.02 -0.29
N GLN A 128 4.49 -13.35 -1.09
CA GLN A 128 4.82 -13.74 -2.45
C GLN A 128 6.21 -14.40 -2.49
N PRO A 129 6.44 -15.38 -3.38
CA PRO A 129 7.74 -16.04 -3.50
C PRO A 129 8.80 -15.10 -4.09
N GLU A 130 8.39 -14.13 -4.91
CA GLU A 130 9.30 -13.13 -5.47
C GLU A 130 9.47 -11.92 -4.56
N ARG A 131 10.64 -11.29 -4.68
CA ARG A 131 10.98 -10.02 -4.05
C ARG A 131 10.95 -8.90 -5.09
N VAL A 132 10.24 -7.82 -4.80
CA VAL A 132 10.25 -6.59 -5.59
C VAL A 132 11.33 -5.67 -5.03
N GLY A 133 12.26 -5.21 -5.85
CA GLY A 133 13.34 -4.31 -5.42
C GLY A 133 14.18 -4.84 -4.24
N GLY A 134 14.21 -6.16 -4.03
CA GLY A 134 14.87 -6.82 -2.90
C GLY A 134 14.04 -6.98 -1.62
N ALA A 135 12.91 -6.27 -1.49
CA ALA A 135 12.04 -6.36 -0.31
C ALA A 135 11.19 -7.63 -0.30
N ALA A 136 10.90 -8.17 0.89
CA ALA A 136 9.89 -9.21 1.02
C ALA A 136 8.54 -8.66 0.53
N THR A 137 7.89 -9.34 -0.41
CA THR A 137 6.69 -8.81 -1.05
C THR A 137 5.45 -9.52 -0.54
N TRP A 138 4.45 -8.72 -0.18
CA TRP A 138 3.16 -9.17 0.28
C TRP A 138 2.06 -8.55 -0.56
N VAL A 139 1.02 -9.33 -0.83
CA VAL A 139 -0.22 -8.80 -1.36
C VAL A 139 -1.28 -8.89 -0.29
N VAL A 140 -1.91 -7.77 0.03
CA VAL A 140 -2.96 -7.71 1.05
C VAL A 140 -4.21 -7.06 0.48
N PRO A 141 -5.40 -7.26 1.09
CA PRO A 141 -6.63 -6.73 0.53
C PRO A 141 -6.64 -5.20 0.54
N ASN A 142 -7.31 -4.62 -0.47
CA ASN A 142 -7.47 -3.18 -0.58
C ASN A 142 -8.43 -2.66 0.53
N PRO A 143 -8.08 -1.58 1.25
CA PRO A 143 -8.86 -1.08 2.38
C PRO A 143 -10.07 -0.22 1.98
N SER A 144 -10.29 0.04 0.69
CA SER A 144 -11.45 0.80 0.19
C SER A 144 -12.76 0.25 0.75
N GLY A 145 -13.68 1.14 1.14
CA GLY A 145 -15.03 0.75 1.57
C GLY A 145 -15.85 0.05 0.48
N LEU A 146 -15.44 0.17 -0.78
CA LEU A 146 -16.06 -0.55 -1.91
C LEU A 146 -15.69 -2.05 -1.93
N ASN A 147 -14.62 -2.46 -1.23
CA ASN A 147 -14.23 -3.85 -1.10
C ASN A 147 -15.07 -4.54 -0.02
N ALA A 148 -16.17 -5.19 -0.42
CA ALA A 148 -17.06 -5.90 0.49
C ALA A 148 -16.51 -7.25 0.99
N HIS A 149 -15.49 -7.81 0.31
CA HIS A 149 -14.97 -9.15 0.60
C HIS A 149 -14.11 -9.23 1.86
N HIS A 150 -13.56 -8.10 2.33
CA HIS A 150 -12.74 -8.04 3.52
C HIS A 150 -13.26 -6.94 4.43
N GLN A 151 -13.58 -7.29 5.67
CA GLN A 151 -14.01 -6.34 6.68
C GLN A 151 -12.82 -5.82 7.48
N LEU A 152 -13.04 -4.77 8.27
CA LEU A 152 -11.97 -4.15 9.06
C LEU A 152 -11.19 -5.16 9.94
N PRO A 153 -11.82 -6.15 10.60
CA PRO A 153 -11.07 -7.17 11.34
C PRO A 153 -10.14 -8.01 10.46
N ASP A 154 -10.56 -8.35 9.24
CA ASP A 154 -9.74 -9.12 8.29
C ASP A 154 -8.53 -8.32 7.82
N LEU A 155 -8.74 -7.04 7.49
CA LEU A 155 -7.68 -6.12 7.13
C LEU A 155 -6.65 -5.99 8.26
N ALA A 156 -7.12 -5.75 9.49
CA ALA A 156 -6.25 -5.61 10.65
C ALA A 156 -5.42 -6.89 10.90
N ARG A 157 -6.05 -8.07 10.81
CA ARG A 157 -5.34 -9.36 10.97
C ARG A 157 -4.24 -9.53 9.92
N LEU A 158 -4.54 -9.29 8.64
CA LEU A 158 -3.57 -9.46 7.55
C LEU A 158 -2.48 -8.40 7.59
N TYR A 159 -2.80 -7.16 7.99
CA TYR A 159 -1.81 -6.08 8.09
C TYR A 159 -0.88 -6.30 9.30
N GLY A 160 -1.38 -6.88 10.40
CA GLY A 160 -0.55 -7.21 11.56
C GLY A 160 0.57 -8.20 11.25
N GLN A 161 0.32 -9.15 10.33
CA GLN A 161 1.33 -10.13 9.88
C GLN A 161 2.53 -9.48 9.18
N LEU A 162 2.37 -8.27 8.63
CA LEU A 162 3.45 -7.55 7.96
C LEU A 162 4.56 -7.15 8.95
N ARG A 163 4.22 -6.86 10.21
CA ARG A 163 5.21 -6.52 11.25
C ARG A 163 6.06 -7.73 11.62
N GLU A 164 5.45 -8.89 11.75
CA GLU A 164 6.16 -10.15 11.99
C GLU A 164 7.09 -10.47 10.83
N ALA A 165 6.61 -10.31 9.60
CA ALA A 165 7.39 -10.50 8.38
C ALA A 165 8.56 -9.52 8.26
N ALA A 166 8.38 -8.26 8.69
CA ALA A 166 9.47 -7.31 8.77
C ALA A 166 10.52 -7.83 9.75
N LEU A 167 10.15 -8.18 10.99
CA LEU A 167 11.07 -8.63 12.04
C LEU A 167 11.85 -9.91 11.70
N ALA A 168 11.31 -10.78 10.85
CA ALA A 168 11.90 -12.08 10.51
C ALA A 168 13.01 -12.04 9.44
N GLY A 169 13.25 -10.90 8.78
CA GLY A 169 14.26 -10.74 7.72
C GLY A 169 15.43 -9.84 8.11
#